data_AF-A0A1E3X6P9-F1
#
_entry.id   AF-A0A1E3X6P9-F1
#
_cell.length_a   1.000
_cell.length_b   1.000
_cell.length_c   1.000
_cell.angle_alpha   90.00
_cell.angle_beta   90.00
_cell.angle_gamma   90.00
#
_symmetry.space_group_name_H-M   'P 1'
#
loop_
_entity.id
_entity.type
_entity.pdbx_description
1 polymer ?
#
loop_
_entity_poly.entity_id
_entity_poly.type
_entity_poly.pdbx_seq_one_letter_code
_entity_poly.pdbx_strand_id
1 'polypeptide(L)'
;MMRKMRIIFIFTIISLLFFYPFDYLITSPTEQVRMVGPLQSDFEQVSAWADLINLEEKNYCDDPDANMEWEALISKYPADRQIQALHALRVGLCFKVKRGDIDLDQATEIFENIRMALIKVKERQMEEQLEDSSGNQEKNL
;
A
#
# COMPACT_ATOMS: atom_id res chain seq x y z
N MET A 1 -32.00 35.64 43.29
CA MET A 1 -31.02 36.53 43.96
C MET A 1 -29.90 35.64 44.51
N MET A 2 -28.89 35.34 43.68
CA MET A 2 -27.75 34.50 44.05
C MET A 2 -26.56 35.40 44.39
N ARG A 3 -25.97 35.25 45.58
CA ARG A 3 -24.66 35.83 45.96
C ARG A 3 -24.15 35.22 47.27
N LYS A 4 -23.15 34.34 47.19
CA LYS A 4 -21.77 34.51 47.74
C LYS A 4 -21.13 33.12 47.97
N MET A 5 -20.09 32.69 47.21
CA MET A 5 -18.66 33.04 47.34
C MET A 5 -18.09 32.51 48.69
N ARG A 6 -17.09 31.61 48.78
CA ARG A 6 -15.70 31.72 48.28
C ARG A 6 -14.88 30.42 48.52
N ILE A 7 -14.05 30.06 47.53
CA ILE A 7 -12.58 29.87 47.58
C ILE A 7 -12.00 28.88 48.60
N ILE A 8 -11.48 27.72 48.16
CA ILE A 8 -10.34 27.01 48.80
C ILE A 8 -9.51 26.25 47.72
N PHE A 9 -8.29 26.76 47.46
CA PHE A 9 -7.04 26.06 47.09
C PHE A 9 -6.78 25.57 45.65
N ILE A 10 -6.26 26.50 44.84
CA ILE A 10 -5.24 26.24 43.83
C ILE A 10 -3.91 26.01 44.58
N PHE A 11 -3.45 24.77 44.76
CA PHE A 11 -2.08 24.41 45.16
C PHE A 11 -1.82 22.91 44.94
N THR A 12 -1.42 22.52 43.72
CA THR A 12 -0.40 21.47 43.48
C THR A 12 0.16 21.68 42.08
N ILE A 13 0.97 22.74 41.99
CA ILE A 13 1.99 22.95 40.99
C ILE A 13 3.01 21.81 41.09
N ILE A 14 3.31 21.18 39.95
CA ILE A 14 4.62 20.66 39.55
C ILE A 14 5.30 19.69 40.52
N SER A 15 5.41 18.42 40.12
CA SER A 15 6.68 17.69 40.15
C SER A 15 6.57 16.35 39.41
N LEU A 16 7.27 16.28 38.27
CA LEU A 16 8.20 15.21 37.96
C LEU A 16 7.65 13.77 37.91
N LEU A 17 7.10 13.39 36.76
CA LEU A 17 7.29 12.03 36.20
C LEU A 17 7.90 12.09 34.78
N PHE A 18 8.72 13.10 34.53
CA PHE A 18 9.99 12.87 33.84
C PHE A 18 10.92 12.30 34.91
N PHE A 19 11.25 11.02 34.85
CA PHE A 19 12.60 10.52 35.19
C PHE A 19 12.68 9.05 34.78
N TYR A 20 13.43 8.85 33.69
CA TYR A 20 14.08 7.60 33.33
C TYR A 20 14.88 7.03 34.53
N PRO A 21 15.07 5.71 34.54
CA PRO A 21 16.42 5.16 34.32
C PRO A 21 16.32 4.12 33.18
N PHE A 22 17.00 4.17 32.03
CA PHE A 22 18.43 4.38 31.76
C PHE A 22 19.34 3.98 32.92
N ASP A 23 19.57 2.67 33.04
CA ASP A 23 20.90 2.14 32.77
C ASP A 23 20.88 0.61 32.59
N TYR A 24 21.44 0.21 31.45
CA TYR A 24 22.29 -0.96 31.22
C TYR A 24 21.81 -2.36 31.66
N LEU A 25 21.45 -3.17 30.66
CA LEU A 25 22.27 -4.36 30.40
C LEU A 25 22.44 -4.56 28.88
N ILE A 26 23.62 -4.17 28.41
CA ILE A 26 24.15 -4.47 27.09
C ILE A 26 24.49 -5.96 27.07
N THR A 27 23.65 -6.77 26.45
CA THR A 27 24.10 -8.02 25.84
C THR A 27 24.33 -7.77 24.35
N SER A 28 25.61 -7.55 24.04
CA SER A 28 26.34 -7.94 22.82
C SER A 28 25.57 -7.94 21.48
N PRO A 29 25.94 -7.10 20.50
CA PRO A 29 25.43 -7.18 19.15
C PRO A 29 26.16 -8.31 18.42
N THR A 30 25.66 -9.54 18.50
CA THR A 30 25.92 -10.51 17.43
C THR A 30 25.00 -10.14 16.28
N GLU A 31 25.49 -9.23 15.44
CA GLU A 31 25.56 -9.46 14.01
C GLU A 31 24.32 -10.14 13.39
N GLN A 32 23.18 -9.45 13.46
CA GLN A 32 22.09 -9.70 12.52
C GLN A 32 22.38 -8.84 11.30
N VAL A 33 23.33 -9.30 10.48
CA VAL A 33 23.34 -9.00 9.06
C VAL A 33 21.97 -9.48 8.56
N ARG A 34 20.98 -8.59 8.49
CA ARG A 34 19.77 -8.82 7.72
C ARG A 34 20.19 -8.82 6.26
N MET A 35 20.71 -9.97 5.81
CA MET A 35 20.63 -10.33 4.41
C MET A 35 19.14 -10.54 4.13
N VAL A 36 18.45 -9.46 3.76
CA VAL A 36 17.22 -9.57 3.00
C VAL A 36 17.66 -10.14 1.66
N GLY A 37 17.62 -11.46 1.55
CA GLY A 37 17.94 -12.15 0.30
C GLY A 37 17.00 -11.65 -0.81
N PRO A 38 17.48 -11.59 -2.07
CA PRO A 38 16.70 -11.08 -3.20
C PRO A 38 15.35 -11.78 -3.40
N LEU A 39 15.20 -13.02 -2.91
CA LEU A 39 14.00 -13.84 -3.05
C LEU A 39 12.75 -13.37 -2.27
N GLN A 40 12.87 -12.49 -1.27
CA GLN A 40 11.70 -12.03 -0.49
C GLN A 40 10.89 -10.94 -1.23
N SER A 41 11.59 -10.11 -2.02
CA SER A 41 11.03 -8.99 -2.79
C SER A 41 10.08 -9.47 -3.89
N ASP A 42 10.45 -10.56 -4.56
CA ASP A 42 9.79 -11.00 -5.78
C ASP A 42 8.46 -11.69 -5.45
N PHE A 43 8.37 -12.37 -4.31
CA PHE A 43 7.14 -13.04 -3.85
C PHE A 43 6.05 -12.04 -3.41
N GLU A 44 6.41 -10.95 -2.73
CA GLU A 44 5.44 -9.90 -2.35
C GLU A 44 4.87 -9.19 -3.58
N GLN A 45 5.70 -9.00 -4.61
CA GLN A 45 5.25 -8.35 -5.85
C GLN A 45 4.28 -9.25 -6.61
N VAL A 46 4.57 -10.54 -6.78
CA VAL A 46 3.67 -11.52 -7.45
C VAL A 46 2.30 -11.59 -6.77
N SER A 47 2.25 -11.52 -5.43
CA SER A 47 1.00 -11.52 -4.67
C SER A 47 0.11 -10.31 -5.00
N ALA A 48 0.71 -9.14 -5.24
CA ALA A 48 -0.04 -7.91 -5.51
C ALA A 48 -0.80 -7.98 -6.85
N TRP A 49 -0.18 -8.59 -7.85
CA TRP A 49 -0.78 -8.75 -9.18
C TRP A 49 -1.82 -9.86 -9.21
N ALA A 50 -1.66 -10.93 -8.42
CA ALA A 50 -2.68 -11.96 -8.27
C ALA A 50 -3.98 -11.42 -7.66
N ASP A 51 -3.87 -10.57 -6.62
CA ASP A 51 -5.04 -9.88 -6.05
C ASP A 51 -5.69 -8.95 -7.08
N LEU A 52 -4.87 -8.22 -7.85
CA LEU A 52 -5.35 -7.36 -8.91
C LEU A 52 -6.11 -8.15 -9.99
N ILE A 53 -5.66 -9.33 -10.40
CA ILE A 53 -6.28 -10.16 -11.45
C ILE A 53 -7.65 -10.69 -11.02
N ASN A 54 -7.80 -11.04 -9.74
CA ASN A 54 -9.04 -11.63 -9.21
C ASN A 54 -10.13 -10.59 -8.89
N LEU A 55 -9.84 -9.31 -9.04
CA LEU A 55 -10.81 -8.23 -8.85
C LEU A 55 -11.84 -8.24 -10.02
N GLU A 56 -13.11 -8.53 -9.71
CA GLU A 56 -14.21 -8.54 -10.69
C GLU A 56 -15.15 -7.36 -10.40
N GLU A 57 -15.05 -6.28 -11.19
CA GLU A 57 -15.84 -5.07 -10.98
C GLU A 57 -16.90 -4.87 -12.06
N LYS A 58 -18.16 -4.71 -11.62
CA LYS A 58 -19.31 -4.36 -12.49
C LYS A 58 -19.60 -2.87 -12.52
N ASN A 59 -19.15 -2.10 -11.53
CA ASN A 59 -19.35 -0.65 -11.45
C ASN A 59 -18.18 0.02 -10.72
N TYR A 60 -17.28 0.65 -11.48
CA TYR A 60 -16.00 1.14 -10.97
C TYR A 60 -16.08 2.46 -10.20
N CYS A 61 -17.21 3.17 -10.18
CA CYS A 61 -17.23 4.58 -9.75
C CYS A 61 -18.06 4.91 -8.52
N ASP A 62 -19.21 4.25 -8.36
CA ASP A 62 -20.13 4.52 -7.25
C ASP A 62 -20.49 3.23 -6.50
N ASP A 63 -19.67 2.20 -6.62
CA ASP A 63 -19.80 0.96 -5.88
C ASP A 63 -19.00 1.01 -4.56
N PRO A 64 -19.66 0.94 -3.40
CA PRO A 64 -18.99 1.03 -2.11
C PRO A 64 -18.11 -0.19 -1.82
N ASP A 65 -18.47 -1.37 -2.31
CA ASP A 65 -17.72 -2.61 -2.07
C ASP A 65 -16.42 -2.58 -2.88
N ALA A 66 -16.50 -2.21 -4.16
CA ALA A 66 -15.34 -2.00 -5.01
C ALA A 66 -14.40 -0.93 -4.41
N ASN A 67 -14.95 0.18 -3.89
CA ASN A 67 -14.12 1.19 -3.22
C ASN A 67 -13.37 0.62 -2.01
N MET A 68 -14.01 -0.21 -1.19
CA MET A 68 -13.34 -0.84 -0.05
C MET A 68 -12.22 -1.78 -0.51
N GLU A 69 -12.43 -2.55 -1.57
CA GLU A 69 -11.41 -3.45 -2.12
C GLU A 69 -10.20 -2.68 -2.66
N TRP A 70 -10.42 -1.57 -3.37
CA TRP A 70 -9.33 -0.70 -3.83
C TRP A 70 -8.55 -0.06 -2.68
N GLU A 71 -9.24 0.46 -1.67
CA GLU A 71 -8.57 1.04 -0.50
C GLU A 71 -7.76 -0.02 0.26
N ALA A 72 -8.28 -1.25 0.38
CA ALA A 72 -7.54 -2.36 0.96
C ALA A 72 -6.29 -2.70 0.14
N LEU A 73 -6.39 -2.73 -1.19
CA LEU A 73 -5.27 -3.01 -2.08
C LEU A 73 -4.18 -1.94 -2.00
N ILE A 74 -4.59 -0.66 -1.98
CA ILE A 74 -3.69 0.49 -1.88
C ILE A 74 -2.99 0.53 -0.52
N SER A 75 -3.71 0.19 0.55
CA SER A 75 -3.12 0.06 1.88
C SER A 75 -2.18 -1.14 1.98
N LYS A 76 -2.45 -2.24 1.27
CA LYS A 76 -1.61 -3.45 1.25
C LYS A 76 -0.33 -3.23 0.45
N TYR A 77 -0.38 -2.46 -0.63
CA TYR A 77 0.74 -2.22 -1.55
C TYR A 77 1.05 -0.72 -1.74
N PRO A 78 1.46 0.00 -0.68
CA PRO A 78 1.70 1.44 -0.75
C PRO A 78 2.92 1.82 -1.62
N ALA A 79 3.87 0.90 -1.79
CA ALA A 79 5.10 1.13 -2.55
C ALA A 79 4.98 0.71 -4.03
N ASP A 80 3.94 -0.04 -4.42
CA ASP A 80 3.77 -0.46 -5.80
C ASP A 80 3.22 0.70 -6.64
N ARG A 81 4.13 1.40 -7.34
CA ARG A 81 3.79 2.57 -8.15
C ARG A 81 2.78 2.26 -9.26
N GLN A 82 2.72 1.03 -9.76
CA GLN A 82 1.78 0.69 -10.83
C GLN A 82 0.36 0.53 -10.27
N ILE A 83 0.22 -0.08 -9.09
CA ILE A 83 -1.06 -0.16 -8.37
C ILE A 83 -1.55 1.24 -7.99
N GLN A 84 -0.66 2.10 -7.47
CA GLN A 84 -1.01 3.50 -7.17
C GLN A 84 -1.45 4.27 -8.41
N ALA A 85 -0.75 4.11 -9.54
CA ALA A 85 -1.12 4.75 -10.80
C ALA A 85 -2.46 4.25 -11.33
N LEU A 86 -2.74 2.95 -11.22
CA LEU A 86 -4.00 2.35 -11.65
C LEU A 86 -5.17 2.85 -10.79
N HIS A 87 -4.98 2.98 -9.48
CA HIS A 87 -5.99 3.58 -8.60
C HIS A 87 -6.24 5.06 -8.94
N ALA A 88 -5.18 5.84 -9.19
CA ALA A 88 -5.33 7.23 -9.63
C ALA A 88 -6.09 7.34 -10.96
N LEU A 89 -5.85 6.41 -11.89
CA LEU A 89 -6.61 6.31 -13.14
C LEU A 89 -8.09 6.06 -12.87
N ARG A 90 -8.44 5.09 -12.01
CA ARG A 90 -9.83 4.80 -11.61
C ARG A 90 -10.53 6.06 -11.10
N VAL A 91 -9.92 6.75 -10.14
CA VAL A 91 -10.45 8.00 -9.57
C VAL A 91 -10.64 9.07 -10.65
N GLY A 92 -9.65 9.25 -11.54
CA GLY A 92 -9.72 10.23 -12.63
C GLY A 92 -10.81 9.94 -13.66
N LEU A 93 -11.02 8.66 -14.00
CA LEU A 93 -12.08 8.23 -14.91
C LEU A 93 -13.46 8.46 -14.28
N CYS A 94 -13.62 8.12 -13.00
CA CYS A 94 -14.87 8.36 -12.29
C CYS A 94 -15.22 9.85 -12.16
N PHE A 95 -14.21 10.71 -12.02
CA PHE A 95 -14.41 12.14 -12.09
C PHE A 95 -14.91 12.60 -13.47
N LYS A 96 -14.41 12.04 -14.56
CA LYS A 96 -14.87 12.34 -15.93
C LYS A 96 -16.30 11.87 -16.18
N VAL A 97 -16.67 10.69 -15.67
CA VAL A 97 -18.06 10.18 -15.72
C VAL A 97 -19.00 11.12 -14.99
N LYS A 98 -18.66 11.55 -13.77
CA LYS A 98 -19.48 12.48 -12.97
C LYS A 98 -19.68 13.84 -13.63
N ARG A 99 -18.72 14.28 -14.45
CA ARG A 99 -18.83 15.50 -15.25
C ARG A 99 -19.63 15.33 -16.55
N GLY A 100 -19.89 14.08 -16.97
CA GLY A 100 -20.48 13.76 -18.27
C GLY A 100 -19.51 13.93 -19.44
N ASP A 101 -18.19 13.97 -19.18
CA ASP A 101 -17.18 14.05 -20.25
C ASP A 101 -17.07 12.72 -21.02
N ILE A 102 -17.34 11.59 -20.34
CA ILE A 102 -17.39 10.22 -20.87
C ILE A 102 -18.52 9.46 -20.14
N ASP A 103 -19.00 8.36 -20.72
CA ASP A 103 -19.93 7.46 -20.03
C ASP A 103 -19.20 6.36 -19.23
N LEU A 104 -19.97 5.58 -18.45
CA LEU A 104 -19.45 4.53 -17.58
C LEU A 104 -18.81 3.38 -18.38
N ASP A 105 -19.33 3.06 -19.55
CA ASP A 105 -18.83 1.96 -20.39
C ASP A 105 -17.47 2.35 -20.97
N GLN A 106 -17.33 3.58 -21.46
CA GLN A 106 -16.06 4.16 -21.91
C GLN A 106 -15.02 4.18 -20.80
N ALA A 107 -15.40 4.60 -19.60
CA ALA A 107 -14.50 4.58 -18.45
C ALA A 107 -14.04 3.16 -18.10
N THR A 108 -14.96 2.20 -18.09
CA THR A 108 -14.69 0.78 -17.83
C THR A 108 -13.73 0.20 -18.86
N GLU A 109 -13.99 0.45 -20.15
CA GLU A 109 -13.13 -0.01 -21.23
C GLU A 109 -11.70 0.55 -21.12
N ILE A 110 -11.56 1.87 -20.86
CA ILE A 110 -10.24 2.50 -20.70
C ILE A 110 -9.48 1.88 -19.53
N PHE A 111 -10.17 1.70 -18.40
CA PHE A 111 -9.58 1.15 -17.20
C PHE A 111 -9.07 -0.28 -17.41
N GLU A 112 -9.93 -1.16 -17.94
CA GLU A 112 -9.61 -2.56 -18.15
C GLU A 112 -8.52 -2.77 -19.20
N ASN A 113 -8.52 -1.97 -20.28
CA ASN A 113 -7.45 -2.02 -21.26
C ASN A 113 -6.07 -1.71 -20.64
N ILE A 114 -6.01 -0.72 -19.75
CA ILE A 114 -4.77 -0.35 -19.07
C ILE A 114 -4.38 -1.40 -18.02
N ARG A 115 -5.33 -1.90 -17.23
CA ARG A 115 -5.12 -2.98 -16.26
C ARG A 115 -4.54 -4.23 -16.94
N MET A 116 -5.15 -4.67 -18.03
CA MET A 116 -4.68 -5.82 -18.81
C MET A 116 -3.31 -5.60 -19.43
N ALA A 117 -3.01 -4.38 -19.90
CA ALA A 117 -1.68 -4.05 -20.42
C ALA A 117 -0.60 -4.15 -19.33
N LEU A 118 -0.89 -3.68 -18.11
CA LEU A 118 0.03 -3.77 -16.97
C LEU A 118 0.26 -5.22 -16.54
N ILE A 119 -0.81 -6.02 -16.43
CA ILE A 119 -0.72 -7.46 -16.12
C ILE A 119 0.21 -8.17 -17.11
N LYS A 120 0.03 -7.95 -18.42
CA LYS A 120 0.88 -8.54 -19.47
C LYS A 120 2.34 -8.08 -19.42
N VAL A 121 2.60 -6.85 -18.98
CA VAL A 121 3.98 -6.38 -18.78
C VAL A 121 4.60 -7.09 -17.58
N LYS A 122 3.83 -7.30 -16.52
CA LYS A 122 4.30 -7.97 -15.31
C LYS A 122 4.55 -9.46 -15.51
N GLU A 123 3.67 -10.16 -16.22
CA GLU A 123 3.87 -11.56 -16.60
C GLU A 123 5.21 -11.75 -17.33
N ARG A 124 5.46 -10.93 -18.36
CA ARG A 124 6.74 -10.98 -19.11
C ARG A 124 7.95 -10.66 -18.26
N GLN A 125 7.86 -9.68 -17.36
CA GLN A 125 8.95 -9.35 -16.43
C GLN A 125 9.29 -10.51 -15.50
N MET A 126 8.30 -11.32 -15.11
CA MET A 126 8.54 -12.49 -14.27
C MET A 126 9.16 -13.64 -15.07
N GLU A 127 8.72 -13.86 -16.31
CA GLU A 127 9.31 -14.87 -17.22
C GLU A 127 10.79 -14.57 -17.50
N GLU A 128 11.13 -13.32 -17.84
CA GLU A 128 12.51 -12.90 -18.14
C GLU A 128 13.45 -13.10 -16.93
N GLN A 129 12.97 -12.82 -15.71
CA GLN A 129 13.77 -13.01 -14.48
C GLN A 129 14.09 -14.49 -14.20
N LEU A 130 13.19 -15.40 -14.58
CA LEU A 130 13.42 -16.85 -14.42
C LEU A 130 14.47 -17.36 -15.41
N GLU A 131 14.45 -16.86 -16.65
CA GLU A 131 15.43 -17.22 -17.68
C GLU A 131 16.84 -16.73 -17.33
N ASP A 132 16.99 -15.47 -16.88
CA ASP A 132 18.27 -14.89 -16.49
C ASP A 132 18.90 -15.59 -15.27
N SER A 133 18.07 -16.06 -14.33
CA SER A 133 18.53 -16.86 -13.19
C SER A 133 19.12 -18.21 -13.62
N SER A 134 18.54 -18.85 -14.65
CA SER A 134 18.97 -20.16 -15.14
C SER A 134 20.26 -20.09 -15.99
N GLY A 135 20.40 -19.05 -16.82
CA GLY A 135 21.56 -18.87 -17.70
C GLY A 135 22.86 -18.47 -16.99
N ASN A 136 22.78 -17.88 -15.79
CA ASN A 136 23.96 -17.55 -14.98
C ASN A 136 24.53 -18.74 -14.22
N GLN A 137 23.75 -19.82 -14.04
CA GLN A 137 24.21 -21.04 -13.38
C GLN A 137 25.04 -21.92 -14.34
N GLU A 138 24.74 -21.86 -15.64
CA GLU A 138 25.41 -22.65 -16.68
C GLU A 138 26.76 -22.06 -17.13
N LYS A 139 26.99 -20.75 -16.93
CA LYS A 139 28.25 -20.06 -17.28
C LYS A 139 29.35 -20.15 -16.21
N ASN A 140 29.07 -20.78 -15.07
CA ASN A 140 29.98 -20.94 -13.95
C ASN A 140 30.42 -22.40 -13.72
N LEU A 141 30.15 -23.32 -14.67
CA LEU A 141 30.62 -24.71 -14.66
C LEU A 141 31.69 -24.97 -15.73
#